data_AF-A0A9X3LCG4-F1
#
_entry.id   AF-A0A9X3LCG4-F1
#
_cell.length_a   1.000
_cell.length_b   1.000
_cell.length_c   1.000
_cell.angle_alpha   90.00
_cell.angle_beta   90.00
_cell.angle_gamma   90.00
#
_symmetry.space_group_name_H-M   'P 1'
#
loop_
_entity.id
_entity.type
_entity.pdbx_description
1 polymer ?
#
loop_
_entity_poly.entity_id
_entity_poly.type
_entity_poly.pdbx_seq_one_letter_code
_entity_poly.pdbx_strand_id
1 'polypeptide(L)'
;MLNVILLILSLVIVYFSFQLTVGNGMNRLIIGIVLILSIFTYPLTFTFIIEIKPEMDSVGFLILSHLILLLSGIIEVVLGVFTKNKLNKTIK
;
A
#
# COMPACT_ATOMS: atom_id res chain seq x y z
N MET A 1 -16.39 3.30 13.91
CA MET A 1 -15.62 2.04 14.02
C MET A 1 -15.06 1.61 12.67
N LEU A 2 -15.89 1.40 11.63
CA LEU A 2 -15.43 1.00 10.28
C LEU A 2 -14.34 1.91 9.69
N ASN A 3 -14.53 3.22 9.73
CA ASN A 3 -13.56 4.21 9.22
C ASN A 3 -12.17 4.08 9.89
N VAL A 4 -12.17 3.85 11.20
CA VAL A 4 -10.94 3.65 11.98
C VAL A 4 -10.27 2.33 11.59
N ILE A 5 -11.06 1.27 11.38
CA ILE A 5 -10.55 -0.03 10.92
C ILE A 5 -9.89 0.09 9.54
N LEU A 6 -10.53 0.78 8.58
CA LEU A 6 -9.95 1.01 7.25
C LEU A 6 -8.59 1.71 7.33
N LEU A 7 -8.50 2.76 8.16
CA LEU A 7 -7.26 3.49 8.35
C LEU A 7 -6.17 2.61 8.98
N ILE A 8 -6.49 1.91 10.08
CA ILE A 8 -5.56 0.99 10.74
C ILE A 8 -5.08 -0.09 9.76
N LEU A 9 -6.01 -0.69 9.00
CA LEU A 9 -5.68 -1.72 8.03
C LEU A 9 -4.70 -1.20 6.96
N SER A 10 -4.93 0.01 6.44
CA SER A 10 -4.01 0.61 5.46
C SER A 10 -2.61 0.82 6.04
N LEU A 11 -2.50 1.30 7.29
CA LEU A 11 -1.21 1.48 7.97
C LEU A 11 -0.50 0.16 8.24
N VAL A 12 -1.26 -0.87 8.63
CA VAL A 12 -0.74 -2.22 8.86
C VAL A 12 -0.18 -2.81 7.57
N ILE A 13 -0.91 -2.70 6.46
CA ILE A 13 -0.44 -3.15 5.14
C ILE A 13 0.87 -2.44 4.79
N VAL A 14 0.92 -1.11 4.91
CA VAL A 14 2.14 -0.33 4.64
C VAL A 14 3.31 -0.81 5.49
N TYR A 15 3.11 -0.94 6.80
CA TYR A 15 4.17 -1.39 7.72
C TYR A 15 4.70 -2.77 7.33
N PHE A 16 3.82 -3.74 7.07
CA PHE A 16 4.22 -5.09 6.68
C PHE A 16 4.93 -5.11 5.32
N SER A 17 4.44 -4.35 4.33
CA SER A 17 5.11 -4.20 3.04
C SER A 17 6.56 -3.77 3.22
N PHE A 18 6.80 -2.70 4.00
CA PHE A 18 8.15 -2.20 4.25
C PHE A 18 9.06 -3.21 4.94
N GLN A 19 8.53 -3.95 5.92
CA GLN A 19 9.30 -4.94 6.69
C GLN A 19 9.66 -6.18 5.86
N LEU A 20 8.72 -6.66 5.04
CA LEU A 20 8.92 -7.86 4.21
C LEU A 20 9.91 -7.64 3.06
N THR A 21 10.13 -6.38 2.67
CA THR A 21 10.97 -6.02 1.51
C THR A 21 12.35 -5.47 1.89
N VAL A 22 12.69 -5.40 3.19
CA VAL A 22 13.97 -4.85 3.66
C VAL A 22 15.16 -5.56 3.04
N GLY A 23 16.02 -4.79 2.35
CA GLY A 23 17.27 -5.28 1.77
C GLY A 23 17.12 -6.10 0.49
N ASN A 24 15.92 -6.17 -0.11
CA ASN A 24 15.70 -6.78 -1.42
C ASN A 24 14.99 -5.80 -2.36
N GLY A 25 15.76 -5.20 -3.27
CA GLY A 25 15.25 -4.20 -4.23
C GLY A 25 14.17 -4.75 -5.16
N MET A 26 14.31 -5.97 -5.64
CA MET A 26 13.29 -6.61 -6.49
C MET A 26 11.96 -6.79 -5.75
N ASN A 27 12.00 -7.26 -4.49
CA ASN A 27 10.77 -7.42 -3.71
C ASN A 27 10.10 -6.07 -3.43
N ARG A 28 10.88 -5.02 -3.13
CA ARG A 28 10.39 -3.64 -2.97
C ARG A 28 9.68 -3.14 -4.23
N LEU A 29 10.26 -3.40 -5.41
CA LEU A 29 9.64 -3.01 -6.68
C LEU A 29 8.31 -3.74 -6.90
N ILE A 30 8.28 -5.05 -6.69
CA ILE A 30 7.08 -5.86 -6.91
C ILE A 30 5.96 -5.43 -5.94
N ILE A 31 6.25 -5.36 -4.64
CA ILE A 31 5.24 -4.96 -3.63
C ILE A 31 4.81 -3.52 -3.84
N GLY A 32 5.75 -2.61 -4.13
CA GLY A 32 5.43 -1.22 -4.48
C GLY A 32 4.48 -1.10 -5.66
N ILE A 33 4.71 -1.86 -6.74
CA ILE A 33 3.79 -1.92 -7.89
C ILE A 33 2.42 -2.46 -7.48
N VAL A 34 2.36 -3.54 -6.70
CA VAL A 34 1.10 -4.10 -6.20
C VAL A 34 0.31 -3.07 -5.37
N LEU A 35 0.99 -2.33 -4.49
CA LEU A 35 0.39 -1.25 -3.70
C LEU A 35 -0.14 -0.12 -4.59
N ILE A 36 0.58 0.27 -5.65
CA ILE A 36 0.10 1.28 -6.60
C ILE A 36 -1.15 0.79 -7.32
N LEU A 37 -1.16 -0.47 -7.79
CA LEU A 37 -2.30 -1.06 -8.49
C LEU A 37 -3.54 -1.24 -7.59
N SER A 38 -3.38 -1.19 -6.26
CA SER A 38 -4.52 -1.28 -5.33
C SER A 38 -5.55 -0.15 -5.54
N ILE A 39 -5.17 0.98 -6.14
CA ILE A 39 -6.10 2.07 -6.45
C ILE A 39 -7.22 1.64 -7.40
N PHE A 40 -6.97 0.64 -8.25
CA PHE A 40 -8.00 0.09 -9.15
C PHE A 40 -9.12 -0.66 -8.40
N THR A 41 -8.89 -0.99 -7.12
CA THR A 41 -9.94 -1.58 -6.25
C THR A 41 -10.85 -0.51 -5.63
N TYR A 42 -10.52 0.77 -5.78
CA TYR A 42 -11.31 1.87 -5.21
C TYR A 42 -12.78 1.87 -5.65
N PRO A 43 -13.15 1.72 -6.93
CA PRO A 43 -14.57 1.73 -7.32
C PRO A 43 -15.39 0.65 -6.63
N LEU A 44 -14.79 -0.54 -6.47
CA LEU A 44 -15.46 -1.69 -5.86
C LEU A 44 -15.61 -1.51 -4.34
N THR A 45 -14.56 -1.02 -3.68
CA THR A 45 -14.62 -0.71 -2.24
C THR A 45 -15.51 0.51 -1.95
N PHE A 46 -15.59 1.48 -2.86
CA PHE A 46 -16.46 2.64 -2.76
C PHE A 46 -17.95 2.24 -2.76
N THR A 47 -18.37 1.44 -3.73
CA THR A 47 -19.76 0.94 -3.79
C THR A 47 -20.12 0.18 -2.52
N PHE A 48 -19.23 -0.71 -2.07
CA PHE A 48 -19.44 -1.49 -0.86
C PHE A 48 -19.55 -0.61 0.40
N ILE A 49 -18.72 0.42 0.52
CA ILE A 49 -18.75 1.34 1.67
C ILE A 49 -20.00 2.20 1.66
N ILE A 50 -20.45 2.70 0.51
CA ILE A 50 -21.69 3.49 0.45
C ILE A 50 -22.91 2.66 0.81
N GLU A 51 -22.96 1.39 0.39
CA GLU A 51 -24.05 0.48 0.76
C GLU A 51 -24.12 0.22 2.28
N ILE A 52 -22.97 0.10 2.95
CA ILE A 52 -22.91 -0.16 4.40
C ILE A 52 -23.05 1.12 5.21
N LYS A 53 -22.39 2.19 4.78
CA LYS A 53 -22.23 3.43 5.53
C LYS A 53 -22.08 4.64 4.59
N PRO A 54 -23.20 5.24 4.13
CA PRO A 54 -23.21 6.29 3.10
C PRO A 54 -22.77 7.68 3.59
N GLU A 55 -22.22 7.80 4.79
CA GLU A 55 -21.76 9.07 5.35
C GLU A 55 -20.55 9.59 4.55
N MET A 56 -20.52 10.91 4.27
CA MET A 56 -19.39 11.55 3.56
C MET A 56 -18.05 11.30 4.27
N ASP A 57 -18.06 11.24 5.60
CA ASP A 57 -16.87 10.92 6.38
C ASP A 57 -16.31 9.54 6.00
N SER A 58 -17.14 8.53 5.81
CA SER A 58 -16.71 7.18 5.41
C SER A 58 -16.05 7.17 4.04
N VAL A 59 -16.55 7.98 3.11
CA VAL A 59 -15.92 8.17 1.79
C VAL A 59 -14.56 8.86 1.93
N GLY A 60 -14.46 9.90 2.76
CA GLY A 60 -13.21 10.59 3.03
C GLY A 60 -12.12 9.67 3.59
N PHE A 61 -12.48 8.83 4.57
CA PHE A 61 -11.56 7.83 5.12
C PHE A 61 -11.15 6.77 4.08
N LEU A 62 -12.07 6.34 3.22
CA LEU A 62 -11.75 5.39 2.15
C LEU A 62 -10.73 5.98 1.16
N ILE A 63 -10.94 7.23 0.74
CA ILE A 63 -10.01 7.96 -0.13
C ILE A 63 -8.64 8.07 0.54
N LEU A 64 -8.61 8.47 1.82
CA LEU A 64 -7.37 8.61 2.58
C LEU A 64 -6.61 7.27 2.67
N SER A 65 -7.30 6.16 2.95
CA SER A 65 -6.70 4.83 2.99
C SER A 65 -6.07 4.44 1.65
N HIS A 66 -6.76 4.67 0.52
CA HIS A 66 -6.20 4.38 -0.80
C HIS A 66 -5.02 5.29 -1.15
N LEU A 67 -5.07 6.56 -0.74
CA LEU A 67 -3.96 7.50 -0.94
C LEU A 67 -2.72 7.07 -0.15
N ILE A 68 -2.89 6.61 1.10
CA ILE A 68 -1.79 6.07 1.92
C ILE A 68 -1.13 4.88 1.23
N LEU A 69 -1.93 3.94 0.71
CA LEU A 69 -1.41 2.76 -0.01
C LEU A 69 -0.66 3.17 -1.29
N LEU A 70 -1.23 4.09 -2.07
CA LEU A 70 -0.62 4.60 -3.30
C LEU A 70 0.74 5.25 -3.03
N LEU A 71 0.78 6.20 -2.09
CA LEU A 71 2.01 6.92 -1.74
C LEU A 71 3.07 5.96 -1.20
N SER A 72 2.66 5.00 -0.37
CA SER A 72 3.57 3.98 0.16
C SER A 72 4.11 3.07 -0.94
N GLY A 73 3.29 2.71 -1.93
CA GLY A 73 3.74 1.97 -3.11
C GLY A 73 4.76 2.75 -3.93
N ILE A 74 4.56 4.05 -4.14
CA ILE A 74 5.53 4.93 -4.80
C ILE A 74 6.85 4.95 -4.02
N ILE A 75 6.79 5.12 -2.70
CA ILE A 75 7.99 5.12 -1.85
C ILE A 75 8.73 3.78 -1.93
N GLU A 76 8.01 2.65 -1.89
CA GLU A 76 8.58 1.31 -2.05
C GLU A 76 9.29 1.15 -3.39
N VAL A 77 8.67 1.59 -4.50
CA VAL A 77 9.29 1.54 -5.83
C VAL A 77 10.57 2.37 -5.85
N VAL A 78 10.51 3.62 -5.37
CA VAL A 78 11.68 4.51 -5.30
C VAL A 78 12.81 3.86 -4.50
N LEU A 79 12.53 3.37 -3.29
CA LEU A 79 13.52 2.69 -2.47
C LEU A 79 14.02 1.39 -3.12
N GLY A 80 13.16 0.67 -3.83
CA GLY A 80 13.51 -0.53 -4.57
C GLY A 80 14.56 -0.28 -5.66
N VAL A 81 14.40 0.81 -6.42
CA VAL A 81 15.38 1.25 -7.44
C VAL A 81 16.75 1.53 -6.81
N PHE A 82 16.79 2.14 -5.62
CA PHE A 82 18.05 2.48 -4.94
C PHE A 82 18.62 1.36 -4.06
N THR A 83 17.83 0.30 -3.78
CA THR A 83 18.29 -0.83 -2.96
C THR A 83 19.12 -1.78 -3.81
N LYS A 84 20.43 -1.85 -3.56
CA LYS A 84 21.31 -2.85 -4.19
C LYS A 84 20.80 -4.25 -3.86
N ASN A 85 20.51 -5.06 -4.87
CA ASN A 85 20.10 -6.45 -4.69
C ASN A 85 21.15 -7.21 -3.85
N LYS A 86 20.72 -7.81 -2.73
CA LYS A 86 21.54 -8.73 -1.94
C LYS A 86 22.15 -9.87 -2.79
N LEU A 87 21.57 -10.15 -3.96
CA LEU A 87 22.04 -11.15 -4.91
C LEU A 87 23.49 -10.94 -5.37
N ASN A 88 24.01 -9.71 -5.35
CA ASN A 88 25.38 -9.41 -5.84
C ASN A 88 26.48 -9.49 -4.77
N LYS A 89 26.19 -9.97 -3.55
CA LYS A 89 27.23 -10.18 -2.51
C LYS A 89 27.76 -11.61 -2.42
N THR A 90 27.12 -12.59 -3.05
CA THR A 90 27.55 -14.01 -2.96
C THR A 90 28.56 -14.39 -4.05
N ILE A 91 28.83 -13.51 -5.02
CA ILE A 91 29.82 -13.71 -6.08
C ILE A 91 30.92 -12.66 -5.91
N LYS A 92 31.72 -12.79 -4.85
CA LYS A 92 33.04 -12.14 -4.75
C LYS A 92 33.94 -12.98 -3.85
#